data_AF-A0A9Q0JHS0-F1
#
_entry.id   AF-A0A9Q0JHS0-F1
#
_cell.length_a   1.000
_cell.length_b   1.000
_cell.length_c   1.000
_cell.angle_alpha   90.00
_cell.angle_beta   90.00
_cell.angle_gamma   90.00
#
_symmetry.space_group_name_H-M   'P 1'
#
loop_
_entity.id
_entity.type
_entity.pdbx_description
1 polymer ?
#
loop_
_entity_poly.entity_id
_entity_poly.type
_entity_poly.pdbx_seq_one_letter_code
_entity_poly.pdbx_strand_id
1 'polypeptide(L)'
;MEDIQKNEEDELLSSLPKIWTAGLGYLYNYQGFWCPSLGIHGSVSCQKHFKAQNTDTIISTFPKSGQTLPLEECFDKFCEGVSAFGPFFDHVLGYWRQSLERPDKVLFLTYEDLKEDSSTQMKRLAEFLGCPFSLEEERDGVIEDISKLCSFNILKNMEHNKTGQSIERLENKILFRRGEVGDWINLLTPGMVERLNNIMEEKLAGSGLVFKIRP
;
A
#
# COMPACT_ATOMS: atom_id res chain seq x y z
N MET A 1 18.73 28.76 4.53
CA MET A 1 17.52 28.04 4.99
C MET A 1 17.59 26.58 4.57
N GLU A 2 17.85 26.28 3.29
CA GLU A 2 18.08 24.90 2.81
C GLU A 2 19.22 24.17 3.55
N ASP A 3 20.35 24.84 3.79
CA ASP A 3 21.49 24.24 4.51
C ASP A 3 21.19 23.90 5.98
N ILE A 4 20.27 24.63 6.63
CA ILE A 4 19.89 24.39 8.03
C ILE A 4 18.91 23.22 8.11
N GLN A 5 17.93 23.18 7.20
CA GLN A 5 16.94 22.11 7.14
C GLN A 5 17.59 20.77 6.79
N LYS A 6 18.54 20.76 5.85
CA LYS A 6 19.31 19.56 5.52
C LYS A 6 20.13 19.06 6.72
N ASN A 7 20.70 19.97 7.50
CA ASN A 7 21.48 19.62 8.69
C ASN A 7 20.60 19.02 9.82
N GLU A 8 19.39 19.55 10.04
CA GLU A 8 18.43 18.98 11.01
C GLU A 8 17.93 17.59 10.59
N GLU A 9 17.71 17.36 9.29
CA GLU A 9 17.27 16.06 8.77
C GLU A 9 18.38 15.00 8.87
N ASP A 10 19.63 15.37 8.57
CA ASP A 10 20.79 14.51 8.75
C ASP A 10 21.02 14.17 10.24
N GLU A 11 20.86 15.16 11.14
CA GLU A 11 20.88 14.95 12.59
C GLU A 11 19.79 13.98 13.05
N LEU A 12 18.55 14.16 12.57
CA LEU A 12 17.44 13.24 12.86
C LEU A 12 17.80 11.81 12.42
N LEU A 13 18.18 11.59 11.16
CA LEU A 13 18.53 10.27 10.65
C LEU A 13 19.68 9.62 11.43
N SER A 14 20.65 10.42 11.91
CA SER A 14 21.76 9.92 12.72
C SER A 14 21.33 9.40 14.09
N SER A 15 20.23 9.92 14.64
CA SER A 15 19.69 9.55 15.96
C SER A 15 18.78 8.32 15.94
N LEU A 16 18.21 7.97 14.79
CA LEU A 16 17.23 6.90 14.68
C LEU A 16 17.90 5.52 14.64
N PRO A 17 17.30 4.48 15.27
CA PRO A 17 17.73 3.11 15.04
C PRO A 17 17.67 2.78 13.55
N LYS A 18 18.71 2.13 13.01
CA LYS A 18 18.77 1.78 11.58
C LYS A 18 19.27 0.37 11.37
N ILE A 19 18.81 -0.24 10.28
CA ILE A 19 19.21 -1.58 9.85
C ILE A 19 19.55 -1.57 8.36
N TRP A 20 20.63 -2.24 7.99
CA TRP A 20 20.95 -2.46 6.58
C TRP A 20 20.06 -3.57 6.02
N THR A 21 19.38 -3.28 4.91
CA THR A 21 18.56 -4.24 4.17
C THR A 21 19.05 -4.28 2.74
N ALA A 22 19.50 -5.43 2.27
CA ALA A 22 20.01 -5.56 0.92
C ALA A 22 18.91 -5.20 -0.11
N GLY A 23 19.29 -4.51 -1.19
CA GLY A 23 18.34 -3.99 -2.18
C GLY A 23 17.53 -2.74 -1.78
N LEU A 24 17.45 -2.39 -0.49
CA LEU A 24 16.77 -1.18 0.00
C LEU A 24 17.70 -0.16 0.68
N GLY A 25 18.93 -0.57 1.03
CA GLY A 25 19.87 0.26 1.78
C GLY A 25 19.53 0.31 3.27
N TYR A 26 19.86 1.41 3.94
CA TYR A 26 19.48 1.60 5.34
C TYR A 26 17.99 1.94 5.47
N LEU A 27 17.29 1.16 6.29
CA LEU A 27 15.98 1.51 6.83
C LEU A 27 16.17 2.07 8.23
N TYR A 28 15.41 3.10 8.55
CA TYR A 28 15.45 3.81 9.81
C TYR A 28 14.11 3.65 10.51
N ASN A 29 14.12 3.32 11.81
CA ASN A 29 12.90 3.24 12.59
C ASN A 29 12.45 4.65 12.97
N TYR A 30 11.40 5.14 12.32
CA TYR A 30 10.80 6.44 12.56
C TYR A 30 9.34 6.26 12.97
N GLN A 31 8.99 6.75 14.17
CA GLN A 31 7.63 6.65 14.72
C GLN A 31 7.09 5.20 14.75
N GLY A 32 7.97 4.22 14.95
CA GLY A 32 7.62 2.79 14.99
C GLY A 32 7.64 2.07 13.65
N PHE A 33 7.92 2.77 12.54
CA PHE A 33 7.94 2.20 11.19
C PHE A 33 9.35 2.24 10.57
N TRP A 34 9.70 1.22 9.81
CA TRP A 34 10.98 1.12 9.09
C TRP A 34 10.91 1.83 7.75
N CYS A 35 11.50 3.03 7.65
CA CYS A 35 11.40 3.88 6.47
C CYS A 35 12.76 4.05 5.78
N PRO A 36 12.81 4.08 4.43
CA PRO A 36 13.99 4.57 3.72
C PRO A 36 14.20 6.06 4.04
N SER A 37 15.43 6.55 3.96
CA SER A 37 15.76 7.97 4.26
C SER A 37 14.89 8.96 3.48
N LEU A 38 14.67 8.69 2.18
CA LEU A 38 13.81 9.51 1.34
C LEU A 38 12.35 9.56 1.85
N GLY A 39 11.85 8.43 2.38
CA GLY A 39 10.52 8.35 2.99
C GLY A 39 10.42 9.18 4.27
N ILE A 40 11.49 9.25 5.07
CA ILE A 40 11.55 10.10 6.26
C ILE A 40 11.55 11.57 5.89
N HIS A 41 12.38 11.99 4.94
CA HIS A 41 12.40 13.39 4.47
C HIS A 41 11.01 13.82 3.97
N GLY A 42 10.37 12.98 3.14
CA GLY A 42 9.00 13.21 2.68
C GLY A 42 8.01 13.31 3.84
N SER A 43 8.07 12.39 4.81
CA SER A 43 7.18 12.38 5.97
C SER A 43 7.35 13.61 6.87
N VAL A 44 8.59 13.98 7.20
CA VAL A 44 8.89 15.16 8.03
C VAL A 44 8.43 16.44 7.33
N SER A 45 8.70 16.56 6.02
CA SER A 45 8.24 17.69 5.22
C SER A 45 6.70 17.78 5.20
N CYS A 46 6.01 16.68 4.92
CA CYS A 46 4.55 16.63 4.96
C CYS A 46 4.00 16.99 6.34
N GLN A 47 4.56 16.45 7.43
CA GLN A 47 4.12 16.77 8.80
C GLN A 47 4.29 18.24 9.15
N LYS A 48 5.35 18.90 8.67
CA LYS A 48 5.61 20.33 8.93
C LYS A 48 4.80 21.25 8.02
N HIS A 49 4.54 20.86 6.78
CA HIS A 49 4.14 21.80 5.73
C HIS A 49 2.84 21.46 5.01
N PHE A 50 2.38 20.19 5.04
CA PHE A 50 1.15 19.81 4.36
C PHE A 50 -0.07 20.35 5.13
N LYS A 51 -0.89 21.14 4.44
CA LYS A 51 -2.14 21.69 4.97
C LYS A 51 -3.30 21.09 4.19
N ALA A 52 -3.88 20.02 4.74
CA ALA A 52 -5.03 19.37 4.14
C ALA A 52 -6.22 20.35 4.04
N GLN A 53 -6.93 20.28 2.92
CA GLN A 53 -8.20 20.95 2.69
C GLN A 53 -9.35 19.96 2.82
N ASN A 54 -10.54 20.45 3.14
CA ASN A 54 -11.74 19.59 3.24
C ASN A 54 -12.16 18.98 1.89
N THR A 55 -11.60 19.47 0.78
CA THR A 55 -11.80 18.96 -0.58
C THR A 55 -10.78 17.89 -0.97
N ASP A 56 -9.75 17.67 -0.15
CA ASP A 56 -8.70 16.71 -0.48
C ASP A 56 -9.22 15.27 -0.31
N THR A 57 -8.88 14.42 -1.27
CA THR A 57 -9.05 12.98 -1.15
C THR A 57 -7.67 12.34 -1.10
N ILE A 58 -7.36 11.64 0.00
CA ILE A 58 -6.09 10.97 0.21
C ILE A 58 -6.28 9.47 -0.03
N ILE A 59 -5.48 8.92 -0.94
CA ILE A 59 -5.38 7.46 -1.14
C ILE A 59 -4.17 6.98 -0.35
N SER A 60 -4.38 6.09 0.61
CA SER A 60 -3.31 5.47 1.39
C SER A 60 -3.26 3.97 1.13
N THR A 61 -2.05 3.46 0.86
CA THR A 61 -1.80 2.04 0.60
C THR A 61 -0.46 1.64 1.19
N PHE A 62 -0.34 0.37 1.61
CA PHE A 62 0.95 -0.20 1.96
C PHE A 62 1.69 -0.60 0.68
N PRO A 63 2.92 -0.10 0.42
CA PRO A 63 3.67 -0.43 -0.77
C PRO A 63 3.90 -1.94 -0.89
N LYS A 64 3.71 -2.49 -2.09
CA LYS A 64 4.08 -3.89 -2.34
C LYS A 64 5.59 -3.97 -2.46
N SER A 65 6.20 -4.92 -1.75
CA SER A 65 7.64 -5.14 -1.82
C SER A 65 8.01 -5.69 -3.19
N GLY A 66 8.87 -4.99 -3.93
CA GLY A 66 9.57 -5.57 -5.07
C GLY A 66 10.58 -6.61 -4.59
N GLN A 67 10.75 -7.71 -5.33
CA GLN A 67 11.81 -8.67 -5.04
C GLN A 67 13.16 -8.09 -5.49
N THR A 68 13.94 -7.58 -4.55
CA THR A 68 15.35 -7.22 -4.76
C THR A 68 16.30 -8.27 -4.16
N LEU A 69 15.76 -9.22 -3.39
CA LEU A 69 16.47 -10.29 -2.68
C LEU A 69 15.85 -11.67 -2.98
N PRO A 70 16.54 -12.77 -2.60
CA PRO A 70 15.90 -14.08 -2.54
C PRO A 70 14.62 -14.04 -1.71
N LEU A 71 13.64 -14.84 -2.13
CA LEU A 71 12.29 -14.82 -1.57
C LEU A 71 12.28 -15.09 -0.07
N GLU A 72 13.10 -16.03 0.39
CA GLU A 72 13.19 -16.48 1.77
C GLU A 72 13.67 -15.34 2.69
N GLU A 73 14.68 -14.59 2.26
CA GLU A 73 15.20 -13.44 3.03
C GLU A 73 14.17 -12.31 3.09
N CYS A 74 13.52 -11.99 1.96
CA CYS A 74 12.41 -11.04 1.94
C CYS A 74 11.28 -11.46 2.88
N PHE A 75 10.95 -12.76 2.88
CA PHE A 75 9.88 -13.31 3.70
C PHE A 75 10.21 -13.23 5.20
N ASP A 76 11.43 -13.61 5.60
CA ASP A 76 11.88 -13.52 6.97
C ASP A 76 11.82 -12.09 7.49
N LYS A 77 12.34 -11.15 6.70
CA LYS A 77 12.31 -9.72 7.04
C LYS A 77 10.89 -9.17 7.14
N PHE A 78 10.01 -9.56 6.22
CA PHE A 78 8.60 -9.20 6.29
C PHE A 78 7.93 -9.73 7.57
N CYS A 79 8.19 -10.98 7.95
CA CYS A 79 7.67 -11.58 9.17
C CYS A 79 8.21 -10.91 10.45
N GLU A 80 9.45 -10.43 10.42
CA GLU A 80 10.07 -9.62 11.49
C GLU A 80 9.49 -8.18 11.55
N GLY A 81 8.65 -7.78 10.58
CA GLY A 81 8.14 -6.42 10.43
C GLY A 81 9.15 -5.44 9.83
N VAL A 82 10.32 -5.92 9.40
CA VAL A 82 11.40 -5.12 8.82
C VAL A 82 11.23 -5.08 7.30
N SER A 83 10.41 -4.16 6.82
CA SER A 83 10.24 -3.88 5.40
C SER A 83 10.04 -2.38 5.19
N ALA A 84 10.17 -1.89 3.95
CA ALA A 84 9.91 -0.48 3.68
C ALA A 84 8.47 -0.11 4.10
N PHE A 85 8.36 0.87 4.99
CA PHE A 85 7.16 1.33 5.68
C PHE A 85 6.49 0.30 6.60
N GLY A 86 7.14 -0.82 6.89
CA GLY A 86 6.68 -1.85 7.83
C GLY A 86 6.78 -1.42 9.29
N PRO A 87 6.09 -2.11 10.23
CA PRO A 87 5.44 -3.40 10.03
C PRO A 87 4.09 -3.33 9.29
N PHE A 88 3.83 -4.31 8.42
CA PHE A 88 2.63 -4.37 7.58
C PHE A 88 1.32 -4.39 8.39
N PHE A 89 1.24 -5.25 9.41
CA PHE A 89 0.01 -5.42 10.17
C PHE A 89 -0.34 -4.17 10.99
N ASP A 90 0.65 -3.51 11.58
CA ASP A 90 0.46 -2.24 12.29
C ASP A 90 -0.06 -1.13 11.36
N HIS A 91 0.51 -1.04 10.15
CA HIS A 91 0.02 -0.10 9.14
C HIS A 91 -1.44 -0.37 8.78
N VAL A 92 -1.79 -1.62 8.45
CA VAL A 92 -3.16 -2.00 8.09
C VAL A 92 -4.14 -1.76 9.23
N LEU A 93 -3.79 -2.17 10.45
CA LEU A 93 -4.64 -2.03 11.62
C LEU A 93 -4.88 -0.57 12.01
N GLY A 94 -3.90 0.31 11.79
CA GLY A 94 -4.08 1.75 11.97
C GLY A 94 -5.25 2.28 11.14
N TYR A 95 -5.28 1.99 9.83
CA TYR A 95 -6.36 2.41 8.94
C TYR A 95 -7.67 1.66 9.18
N TRP A 96 -7.61 0.37 9.53
CA TRP A 96 -8.80 -0.40 9.89
C TRP A 96 -9.51 0.17 11.13
N ARG A 97 -8.78 0.53 12.19
CA ARG A 97 -9.39 1.17 13.36
C ARG A 97 -10.02 2.51 13.00
N GLN A 98 -9.34 3.32 12.19
CA GLN A 98 -9.88 4.61 11.76
C GLN A 98 -11.12 4.48 10.87
N SER A 99 -11.25 3.42 10.05
CA SER A 99 -12.48 3.20 9.27
C SER A 99 -13.68 2.80 10.13
N LEU A 100 -13.45 2.13 11.26
CA LEU A 100 -14.49 1.83 12.24
C LEU A 100 -14.89 3.06 13.07
N GLU A 101 -13.90 3.86 13.49
CA GLU A 101 -14.12 5.06 14.30
C GLU A 101 -14.72 6.22 13.50
N ARG A 102 -14.35 6.35 12.22
CA ARG A 102 -14.68 7.49 11.36
C ARG A 102 -15.11 7.03 9.95
N PRO A 103 -16.21 6.26 9.83
CA PRO A 103 -16.63 5.68 8.55
C PRO A 103 -17.01 6.72 7.49
N ASP A 104 -17.32 7.96 7.90
CA ASP A 104 -17.57 9.11 7.01
C ASP A 104 -16.27 9.79 6.50
N LYS A 105 -15.11 9.41 7.03
CA LYS A 105 -13.80 9.98 6.67
C LYS A 105 -12.79 8.96 6.17
N VAL A 106 -12.96 7.68 6.50
CA VAL A 106 -12.02 6.62 6.13
C VAL A 106 -12.79 5.43 5.56
N LEU A 107 -12.68 5.24 4.24
CA LEU A 107 -13.14 4.03 3.56
C LEU A 107 -12.02 2.99 3.51
N PHE A 108 -12.25 1.83 4.11
CA PHE A 108 -11.34 0.68 4.01
C PHE A 108 -11.80 -0.29 2.93
N LEU A 109 -10.88 -0.62 2.01
CA LEU A 109 -11.07 -1.54 0.89
C LEU A 109 -9.96 -2.59 0.90
N THR A 110 -10.31 -3.84 0.57
CA THR A 110 -9.33 -4.90 0.33
C THR A 110 -9.13 -5.10 -1.16
N TYR A 111 -7.95 -5.57 -1.56
CA TYR A 111 -7.67 -5.83 -2.99
C TYR A 111 -8.51 -7.00 -3.51
N GLU A 112 -8.75 -7.97 -2.64
CA GLU A 112 -9.56 -9.16 -2.89
C GLU A 112 -11.00 -8.77 -3.21
N ASP A 113 -11.64 -7.92 -2.40
CA ASP A 113 -13.00 -7.42 -2.66
C ASP A 113 -13.08 -6.63 -3.97
N LEU A 114 -12.08 -5.79 -4.24
CA LEU A 114 -12.01 -5.01 -5.47
C LEU A 114 -11.89 -5.88 -6.72
N LYS A 115 -11.24 -7.05 -6.60
CA LYS A 115 -11.05 -7.99 -7.71
C LYS A 115 -12.23 -8.93 -7.90
N GLU A 116 -12.89 -9.30 -6.82
CA GLU A 116 -14.07 -10.17 -6.84
C GLU A 116 -15.30 -9.45 -7.41
N ASP A 117 -15.58 -8.23 -6.93
CA ASP A 117 -16.72 -7.44 -7.39
C ASP A 117 -16.35 -5.95 -7.50
N SER A 118 -15.71 -5.61 -8.62
CA SER A 118 -15.27 -4.24 -8.89
C SER A 118 -16.42 -3.25 -8.95
N SER A 119 -17.60 -3.68 -9.45
CA SER A 119 -18.74 -2.79 -9.66
C SER A 119 -19.34 -2.36 -8.33
N THR A 120 -19.58 -3.30 -7.40
CA THR A 120 -20.08 -2.98 -6.07
C THR A 120 -19.10 -2.12 -5.28
N GLN A 121 -17.80 -2.44 -5.32
CA GLN A 121 -16.79 -1.61 -4.63
C GLN A 121 -16.66 -0.21 -5.25
N MET A 122 -16.82 -0.06 -6.56
CA MET A 122 -16.81 1.24 -7.24
C MET A 122 -18.00 2.11 -6.83
N LYS A 123 -19.20 1.52 -6.75
CA LYS A 123 -20.39 2.22 -6.24
C LYS A 123 -20.17 2.70 -4.81
N ARG A 124 -19.66 1.82 -3.95
CA ARG A 124 -19.34 2.15 -2.54
C ARG A 124 -18.30 3.26 -2.43
N LEU A 125 -17.28 3.27 -3.29
CA LEU A 125 -16.30 4.36 -3.36
C LEU A 125 -16.94 5.67 -3.83
N ALA A 126 -17.77 5.63 -4.87
CA ALA A 126 -18.46 6.79 -5.41
C ALA A 126 -19.41 7.42 -4.36
N GLU A 127 -20.18 6.58 -3.65
CA GLU A 127 -21.00 7.00 -2.50
C GLU A 127 -20.16 7.68 -1.41
N PHE A 128 -19.03 7.07 -1.02
CA PHE A 128 -18.13 7.63 0.00
C PHE A 128 -17.53 8.99 -0.41
N LEU A 129 -17.20 9.16 -1.69
CA LEU A 129 -16.70 10.41 -2.25
C LEU A 129 -17.80 11.48 -2.43
N GLY A 130 -19.06 11.15 -2.13
CA GLY A 130 -20.20 12.06 -2.30
C GLY A 130 -20.65 12.22 -3.76
N CYS A 131 -20.27 11.30 -4.64
CA CYS A 131 -20.63 11.28 -6.06
C CYS A 131 -21.27 9.93 -6.47
N PRO A 132 -22.35 9.48 -5.81
CA PRO A 132 -22.99 8.21 -6.16
C PRO A 132 -23.45 8.20 -7.61
N PHE A 133 -23.32 7.06 -8.27
CA PHE A 133 -23.84 6.88 -9.62
C PHE A 133 -25.36 7.06 -9.64
N SER A 134 -25.85 7.77 -10.64
CA SER A 134 -27.28 7.88 -10.94
C SER A 134 -27.81 6.60 -11.58
N LEU A 135 -29.13 6.39 -11.50
CA LEU A 135 -29.80 5.27 -12.18
C LEU A 135 -29.60 5.29 -13.70
N GLU A 136 -29.41 6.48 -14.28
CA GLU A 136 -29.11 6.66 -15.69
C GLU A 136 -27.69 6.21 -16.01
N GLU A 137 -26.69 6.64 -15.25
CA GLU A 137 -25.30 6.18 -15.42
C GLU A 137 -25.17 4.66 -15.26
N GLU A 138 -25.89 4.07 -14.30
CA GLU A 138 -25.91 2.61 -14.13
C GLU A 138 -26.55 1.91 -15.33
N ARG A 139 -27.69 2.40 -15.82
CA ARG A 139 -28.36 1.82 -16.99
C ARG A 139 -27.53 1.97 -18.26
N ASP A 140 -26.82 3.09 -18.38
CA ASP A 140 -26.03 3.44 -19.55
C ASP A 140 -24.64 2.77 -19.53
N GLY A 141 -24.31 2.00 -18.49
CA GLY A 141 -23.12 1.16 -18.42
C GLY A 141 -21.84 1.90 -18.02
N VAL A 142 -21.97 3.07 -17.37
CA VAL A 142 -20.82 3.91 -17.01
C VAL A 142 -19.85 3.18 -16.07
N ILE A 143 -20.36 2.34 -15.17
CA ILE A 143 -19.54 1.56 -14.23
C ILE A 143 -18.70 0.53 -14.97
N GLU A 144 -19.30 -0.17 -15.94
CA GLU A 144 -18.64 -1.14 -16.80
C GLU A 144 -17.57 -0.46 -17.67
N ASP A 145 -17.85 0.74 -18.18
CA ASP A 145 -16.90 1.53 -18.94
C ASP A 145 -15.70 1.97 -18.10
N ILE A 146 -15.92 2.50 -16.89
CA ILE A 146 -14.82 2.85 -15.96
C ILE A 146 -14.03 1.59 -15.61
N SER A 147 -14.70 0.48 -15.27
CA SER A 147 -14.05 -0.78 -14.92
C SER A 147 -13.17 -1.30 -16.06
N LYS A 148 -13.66 -1.21 -17.31
CA LYS A 148 -12.90 -1.54 -18.51
C LYS A 148 -11.69 -0.63 -18.67
N LEU A 149 -11.86 0.70 -18.61
CA LEU A 149 -10.76 1.67 -18.75
C LEU A 149 -9.67 1.46 -17.70
N CYS A 150 -10.06 1.15 -16.47
CA CYS A 150 -9.16 0.89 -15.35
C CYS A 150 -8.71 -0.59 -15.26
N SER A 151 -9.11 -1.45 -16.20
CA SER A 151 -8.80 -2.87 -16.12
C SER A 151 -7.29 -3.11 -16.23
N PHE A 152 -6.81 -4.12 -15.49
CA PHE A 152 -5.40 -4.49 -15.49
C PHE A 152 -4.84 -4.70 -16.90
N ASN A 153 -5.59 -5.37 -17.77
CA ASN A 153 -5.15 -5.63 -19.14
C ASN A 153 -5.04 -4.35 -19.97
N ILE A 154 -5.99 -3.42 -19.87
CA ILE A 154 -5.91 -2.15 -20.59
C ILE A 154 -4.73 -1.33 -20.05
N LEU A 155 -4.67 -1.13 -18.72
CA LEU A 155 -3.60 -0.33 -18.11
C LEU A 155 -2.21 -0.90 -18.39
N LYS A 156 -2.00 -2.20 -18.24
CA LYS A 156 -0.72 -2.88 -18.55
C LYS A 156 -0.29 -2.69 -20.00
N ASN A 157 -1.26 -2.59 -20.92
CA ASN A 157 -0.99 -2.52 -22.35
C ASN A 157 -0.88 -1.11 -22.95
N MET A 158 -1.15 -0.06 -22.16
CA MET A 158 -0.93 1.32 -22.59
C MET A 158 0.55 1.58 -22.87
N GLU A 159 0.83 2.36 -23.91
CA GLU A 159 2.20 2.64 -24.37
C GLU A 159 3.07 3.21 -23.24
N HIS A 160 2.57 4.21 -22.51
CA HIS A 160 3.26 4.81 -21.38
C HIS A 160 3.62 3.78 -20.28
N ASN A 161 2.83 2.71 -20.10
CA ASN A 161 3.10 1.69 -19.10
C ASN A 161 4.04 0.58 -19.60
N LYS A 162 4.16 0.41 -20.92
CA LYS A 162 5.09 -0.56 -21.54
C LYS A 162 6.51 -0.02 -21.67
N THR A 163 6.64 1.24 -22.06
CA THR A 163 7.93 1.84 -22.45
C THR A 163 8.31 3.08 -21.63
N GLY A 164 7.38 3.63 -20.85
CA GLY A 164 7.64 4.80 -20.02
C GLY A 164 8.43 4.48 -18.75
N GLN A 165 8.88 5.54 -18.10
CA GLN A 165 9.60 5.51 -16.83
C GLN A 165 8.97 6.53 -15.88
N SER A 166 8.89 6.20 -14.58
CA SER A 166 8.33 7.08 -13.56
C SER A 166 9.21 7.14 -12.30
N ILE A 167 8.96 6.26 -11.34
CA ILE A 167 9.59 6.23 -10.02
C ILE A 167 11.10 6.04 -10.19
N GLU A 168 11.89 7.07 -9.90
CA GLU A 168 13.36 7.01 -9.96
C GLU A 168 13.93 6.45 -11.28
N ARG A 169 13.27 6.73 -12.42
CA ARG A 169 13.61 6.22 -13.76
C ARG A 169 13.39 4.71 -13.95
N LEU A 170 12.68 4.08 -13.03
CA LEU A 170 12.27 2.69 -13.14
C LEU A 170 11.20 2.55 -14.22
N GLU A 171 11.32 1.49 -15.02
CA GLU A 171 10.40 1.22 -16.13
C GLU A 171 8.99 0.91 -15.60
N ASN A 172 7.98 1.60 -16.12
CA ASN A 172 6.59 1.45 -15.67
C ASN A 172 6.07 0.01 -15.78
N LYS A 173 6.64 -0.80 -16.69
CA LYS A 173 6.23 -2.19 -16.92
C LYS A 173 6.35 -3.06 -15.66
N ILE A 174 7.24 -2.72 -14.74
CA ILE A 174 7.42 -3.49 -13.50
C ILE A 174 6.22 -3.37 -12.54
N LEU A 175 5.42 -2.32 -12.69
CA LEU A 175 4.22 -2.09 -11.88
C LEU A 175 3.09 -3.08 -12.23
N PHE A 176 3.18 -3.73 -13.40
CA PHE A 176 2.15 -4.61 -13.96
C PHE A 176 2.62 -6.06 -14.08
N ARG A 177 2.72 -6.75 -12.93
CA ARG A 177 3.14 -8.16 -12.86
C ARG A 177 2.04 -9.14 -13.30
N ARG A 178 1.29 -9.71 -12.35
CA ARG A 178 0.14 -10.61 -12.61
C ARG A 178 -1.21 -9.97 -12.34
N GLY A 179 -1.32 -9.20 -11.25
CA GLY A 179 -2.60 -8.60 -10.86
C GLY A 179 -3.66 -9.66 -10.53
N GLU A 180 -3.24 -10.73 -9.84
CA GLU A 180 -4.05 -11.89 -9.49
C GLU A 180 -4.03 -12.10 -7.98
N VAL A 181 -5.14 -12.60 -7.46
CA VAL A 181 -5.28 -12.94 -6.04
C VAL A 181 -4.86 -14.39 -5.83
N GLY A 182 -4.15 -14.68 -4.74
CA GLY A 182 -3.74 -16.05 -4.39
C GLY A 182 -2.44 -16.53 -5.04
N ASP A 183 -1.75 -15.70 -5.81
CA ASP A 183 -0.50 -16.07 -6.50
C ASP A 183 0.66 -16.44 -5.55
N TRP A 184 0.52 -16.13 -4.26
CA TRP A 184 1.47 -16.54 -3.22
C TRP A 184 1.66 -18.06 -3.15
N ILE A 185 0.67 -18.86 -3.55
CA ILE A 185 0.75 -20.34 -3.54
C ILE A 185 1.85 -20.87 -4.49
N ASN A 186 2.19 -20.09 -5.51
CA ASN A 186 3.24 -20.43 -6.46
C ASN A 186 4.65 -20.04 -5.98
N LEU A 187 4.74 -19.33 -4.84
CA LEU A 187 5.97 -18.74 -4.32
C LEU A 187 6.33 -19.31 -2.95
N LEU A 188 5.37 -19.37 -2.03
CA LEU A 188 5.62 -19.70 -0.63
C LEU A 188 5.58 -21.21 -0.40
N THR A 189 6.52 -21.71 0.41
CA THR A 189 6.49 -23.09 0.89
C THR A 189 5.40 -23.28 1.97
N PRO A 190 4.88 -24.49 2.20
CA PRO A 190 3.89 -24.73 3.25
C PRO A 190 4.31 -24.25 4.65
N GLY A 191 5.61 -24.31 4.99
CA GLY A 191 6.11 -23.80 6.28
C GLY A 191 6.11 -22.26 6.37
N MET A 192 6.34 -21.57 5.25
CA MET A 192 6.22 -20.11 5.18
C MET A 192 4.76 -19.68 5.32
N VAL A 193 3.87 -20.37 4.62
CA VAL A 193 2.41 -20.21 4.72
C VAL A 193 1.94 -20.34 6.17
N GLU A 194 2.30 -21.44 6.84
CA GLU A 194 1.93 -21.70 8.24
C GLU A 194 2.45 -20.59 9.18
N ARG A 195 3.73 -20.20 9.04
CA ARG A 195 4.33 -19.13 9.86
C ARG A 195 3.60 -17.81 9.67
N LEU A 196 3.30 -17.42 8.43
CA LEU A 196 2.63 -16.15 8.15
C LEU A 196 1.18 -16.16 8.64
N ASN A 197 0.49 -17.30 8.54
CA ASN A 197 -0.84 -17.46 9.12
C ASN A 197 -0.84 -17.27 10.64
N ASN A 198 0.09 -17.91 11.35
CA ASN A 198 0.21 -17.75 12.80
C ASN A 198 0.45 -16.28 13.20
N ILE A 199 1.35 -15.58 12.48
CA ILE A 199 1.60 -14.16 12.71
C ILE A 199 0.34 -13.33 12.42
N MET A 200 -0.34 -13.59 11.31
CA MET A 200 -1.57 -12.89 10.94
C MET A 200 -2.66 -13.07 12.00
N GLU A 201 -2.84 -14.28 12.52
CA GLU A 201 -3.81 -14.56 13.58
C GLU A 201 -3.48 -13.83 14.87
N GLU A 202 -2.21 -13.85 15.30
CA GLU A 202 -1.75 -13.13 16.49
C GLU A 202 -1.98 -11.62 16.33
N LYS A 203 -1.55 -11.04 15.19
CA LYS A 203 -1.61 -9.59 14.97
C LYS A 203 -3.03 -9.08 14.78
N LEU A 204 -3.90 -9.85 14.13
CA LEU A 204 -5.28 -9.44 13.86
C LEU A 204 -6.26 -9.84 14.97
N ALA A 205 -5.83 -10.60 15.97
CA ALA A 205 -6.66 -11.03 17.08
C ALA A 205 -7.38 -9.84 17.73
N GLY A 206 -8.71 -9.98 17.90
CA GLY A 206 -9.55 -8.95 18.52
C GLY A 206 -9.80 -7.69 17.68
N SER A 207 -9.21 -7.56 16.49
CA SER A 207 -9.43 -6.39 15.61
C SER A 207 -10.75 -6.42 14.85
N GLY A 208 -11.34 -7.62 14.67
CA GLY A 208 -12.48 -7.84 13.78
C GLY A 208 -12.13 -7.82 12.28
N LEU A 209 -10.88 -7.54 11.91
CA LEU A 209 -10.43 -7.60 10.51
C LEU A 209 -10.16 -9.04 10.10
N VAL A 210 -10.80 -9.47 9.01
CA VAL A 210 -10.61 -10.79 8.42
C VAL A 210 -10.33 -10.64 6.93
N PHE A 211 -9.18 -11.14 6.48
CA PHE A 211 -8.89 -11.25 5.06
C PHE A 211 -9.60 -12.48 4.48
N LYS A 212 -10.28 -12.31 3.34
CA LYS A 212 -10.97 -13.39 2.62
C LYS A 212 -10.04 -14.50 2.18
N ILE A 213 -8.83 -14.11 1.75
CA ILE A 213 -7.80 -15.03 1.31
C ILE A 213 -6.60 -14.84 2.22
N ARG A 214 -6.17 -15.96 2.82
CA ARG A 214 -4.98 -16.02 3.67
C ARG A 214 -3.86 -16.72 2.93
N PRO A 215 -2.59 -16.32 3.17
CA PRO A 215 -1.41 -17.02 2.67
C PRO A 215 -1.31 -18.46 3.17
#